data_AF-A0A542ZLQ9-F1
#
_entry.id   AF-A0A542ZLQ9-F1
#
_cell.length_a   1.000
_cell.length_b   1.000
_cell.length_c   1.000
_cell.angle_alpha   90.00
_cell.angle_beta   90.00
_cell.angle_gamma   90.00
#
_symmetry.space_group_name_H-M   'P 1'
#
loop_
_entity.id
_entity.type
_entity.pdbx_description
1 polymer ?
#
loop_
_entity_poly.entity_id
_entity_poly.type
_entity_poly.pdbx_seq_one_letter_code
_entity_poly.pdbx_strand_id
1 'polypeptide(L)'
;MLCAEAVSLARMGEMGRAEMRALYGEWAPRTSRDAAALMDGFDGDWWVAGGRALEAFTGVEREHDDLDVAILRADLPAFRDHVRGRFHVWAAFAGALKPVLPDDPDELPDGCGQVWLRPDAGSPWEFDVLLNPGSAGEWVNRREPQMTLALDDAAWVDTDGVRWLNPEIVLLLKAKHLRAKDRADFAAALPLLGEDQRAWLGEALAWAHPGHEWLARLEGEPDARHTGLEGLPPIDRARRHSHRRSRENSDRGGDGHQT
;
A
#
# COMPACT_ATOMS: atom_id res chain seq x y z
N MET A 1 -23.74 6.64 9.56
CA MET A 1 -23.85 7.92 8.84
C MET A 1 -22.54 8.09 8.07
N LEU A 2 -22.51 7.81 6.78
CA LEU A 2 -21.31 8.05 5.97
C LEU A 2 -21.09 9.58 5.96
N CYS A 3 -19.98 10.06 6.53
CA CYS A 3 -19.60 11.47 6.40
C CYS A 3 -19.61 11.84 4.91
N ALA A 4 -20.20 13.00 4.57
CA ALA A 4 -20.25 13.49 3.19
C ALA A 4 -18.85 13.54 2.52
N GLU A 5 -17.80 13.66 3.33
CA GLU A 5 -16.39 13.62 2.94
C GLU A 5 -15.95 12.26 2.37
N ALA A 6 -16.41 11.14 2.97
CA ALA A 6 -16.10 9.80 2.49
C ALA A 6 -16.79 9.49 1.15
N VAL A 7 -17.92 10.16 0.86
CA VAL A 7 -18.68 10.03 -0.39
C VAL A 7 -17.94 10.71 -1.55
N SER A 8 -17.20 11.80 -1.30
CA SER A 8 -16.54 12.58 -2.35
C SER A 8 -15.27 11.92 -2.92
N LEU A 9 -14.42 11.34 -2.05
CA LEU A 9 -13.26 10.54 -2.49
C LEU A 9 -13.68 9.21 -3.15
N ALA A 10 -14.78 8.60 -2.68
CA ALA A 10 -15.37 7.44 -3.34
C ALA A 10 -15.85 7.79 -4.76
N ARG A 11 -16.48 8.96 -4.94
CA ARG A 11 -16.86 9.47 -6.26
C ARG A 11 -15.66 9.71 -7.17
N MET A 12 -14.59 10.34 -6.70
CA MET A 12 -13.35 10.45 -7.50
C MET A 12 -12.80 9.08 -7.93
N GLY A 13 -12.90 8.06 -7.06
CA GLY A 13 -12.48 6.69 -7.35
C GLY A 13 -13.44 5.87 -8.23
N GLU A 14 -14.65 6.38 -8.48
CA GLU A 14 -15.70 5.79 -9.33
C GLU A 14 -15.85 6.53 -10.67
N MET A 15 -15.31 7.75 -10.79
CA MET A 15 -15.26 8.51 -12.03
C MET A 15 -14.44 7.77 -13.08
N GLY A 16 -14.93 7.75 -14.31
CA GLY A 16 -14.20 7.16 -15.43
C GLY A 16 -12.92 7.95 -15.72
N ARG A 17 -11.88 7.27 -16.23
CA ARG A 17 -10.57 7.89 -16.55
C ARG A 17 -10.68 9.17 -17.37
N ALA A 18 -11.57 9.21 -18.36
CA ALA A 18 -11.76 10.39 -19.21
C ALA A 18 -12.31 11.60 -18.43
N GLU A 19 -13.22 11.36 -17.49
CA GLU A 19 -13.81 12.40 -16.64
C GLU A 19 -12.79 12.91 -15.62
N MET A 20 -12.05 12.00 -14.97
CA MET A 20 -10.93 12.35 -14.09
C MET A 20 -9.89 13.20 -14.82
N ARG A 21 -9.50 12.81 -16.04
CA ARG A 21 -8.56 13.58 -16.87
C ARG A 21 -9.09 14.97 -17.21
N ALA A 22 -10.37 15.08 -17.55
CA ALA A 22 -10.97 16.36 -17.93
C ALA A 22 -11.05 17.35 -16.75
N LEU A 23 -11.28 16.85 -15.53
CA LEU A 23 -11.40 17.69 -14.34
C LEU A 23 -10.07 17.98 -13.66
N TYR A 24 -9.20 16.99 -13.54
CA TYR A 24 -8.00 17.07 -12.71
C TYR A 24 -6.69 17.05 -13.50
N GLY A 25 -6.74 16.74 -14.80
CA GLY A 25 -5.54 16.58 -15.63
C GLY A 25 -5.07 15.12 -15.73
N GLU A 26 -4.06 14.92 -16.55
CA GLU A 26 -3.52 13.60 -16.86
C GLU A 26 -2.57 13.08 -15.77
N TRP A 27 -2.45 11.76 -15.66
CA TRP A 27 -1.46 11.07 -14.84
C TRP A 27 -0.38 10.48 -15.73
N ALA A 28 0.88 10.69 -15.36
CA ALA A 28 2.01 10.04 -15.98
C ALA A 28 2.08 8.59 -15.50
N PRO A 29 2.28 7.60 -16.40
CA PRO A 29 2.51 6.25 -15.99
C PRO A 29 3.87 6.17 -15.27
N ARG A 30 3.85 5.80 -13.98
CA ARG A 30 5.06 5.60 -13.17
C ARG A 30 5.25 4.14 -12.80
N THR A 31 6.52 3.79 -12.57
CA THR A 31 7.01 2.45 -12.20
C THR A 31 7.56 2.46 -10.78
N SER A 32 7.80 1.28 -10.20
CA SER A 32 8.50 1.16 -8.90
C SER A 32 9.89 1.77 -8.91
N ARG A 33 10.59 1.76 -10.06
CA ARG A 33 11.88 2.44 -10.21
C ARG A 33 11.74 3.95 -10.13
N ASP A 34 10.68 4.52 -10.69
CA ASP A 34 10.38 5.95 -10.52
C ASP A 34 10.08 6.28 -9.05
N ALA A 35 9.40 5.38 -8.33
CA ALA A 35 9.19 5.49 -6.89
C ALA A 35 10.51 5.51 -6.13
N ALA A 36 11.39 4.54 -6.40
CA ALA A 36 12.71 4.45 -5.78
C ALA A 36 13.54 5.71 -6.06
N ALA A 37 13.48 6.25 -7.29
CA ALA A 37 14.16 7.50 -7.65
C ALA A 37 13.54 8.73 -6.97
N LEU A 38 12.21 8.77 -6.76
CA LEU A 38 11.56 9.81 -5.98
C LEU A 38 12.09 9.81 -4.54
N MET A 39 12.22 8.62 -3.95
CA MET A 39 12.57 8.40 -2.54
C MET A 39 14.06 8.28 -2.26
N ASP A 40 14.91 8.32 -3.28
CA ASP A 40 16.37 8.27 -3.12
C ASP A 40 16.85 9.47 -2.27
N GLY A 41 17.47 9.18 -1.14
CA GLY A 41 17.91 10.17 -0.14
C GLY A 41 16.84 10.62 0.87
N PHE A 42 15.64 10.03 0.86
CA PHE A 42 14.63 10.26 1.90
C PHE A 42 14.90 9.37 3.12
N ASP A 43 15.02 9.97 4.30
CA ASP A 43 15.37 9.25 5.54
C ASP A 43 14.18 8.55 6.23
N GLY A 44 12.94 8.86 5.83
CA GLY A 44 11.72 8.32 6.43
C GLY A 44 11.32 6.95 5.86
N ASP A 45 10.41 6.27 6.58
CA ASP A 45 9.86 5.01 6.10
C ASP A 45 8.90 5.22 4.94
N TRP A 46 9.11 4.44 3.88
CA TRP A 46 8.22 4.43 2.72
C TRP A 46 8.04 3.02 2.15
N TRP A 47 6.95 2.85 1.41
CA TRP A 47 6.63 1.62 0.68
C TRP A 47 5.69 1.91 -0.50
N VAL A 48 5.62 0.98 -1.45
CA VAL A 48 4.61 1.01 -2.53
C VAL A 48 3.41 0.16 -2.13
N ALA A 49 2.21 0.66 -2.40
CA ALA A 49 0.95 0.00 -2.07
C ALA A 49 0.08 -0.22 -3.31
N GLY A 50 -1.19 -0.60 -3.07
CA GLY A 50 -2.22 -0.59 -4.10
C GLY A 50 -1.98 -1.59 -5.22
N GLY A 51 -2.38 -1.20 -6.44
CA GLY A 51 -2.37 -2.11 -7.59
C GLY A 51 -0.99 -2.64 -7.94
N ARG A 52 0.01 -1.77 -7.89
CA ARG A 52 1.39 -2.11 -8.25
C ARG A 52 1.99 -3.12 -7.28
N ALA A 53 1.67 -3.05 -5.98
CA ALA A 53 2.10 -4.04 -5.01
C ALA A 53 1.52 -5.44 -5.29
N LEU A 54 0.26 -5.53 -5.73
CA LEU A 54 -0.34 -6.81 -6.13
C LEU A 54 0.21 -7.32 -7.47
N GLU A 55 0.47 -6.46 -8.44
CA GLU A 55 1.15 -6.84 -9.68
C GLU A 55 2.56 -7.38 -9.39
N ALA A 56 3.33 -6.71 -8.54
CA ALA A 56 4.66 -7.18 -8.11
C ALA A 56 4.62 -8.54 -7.41
N PHE A 57 3.60 -8.79 -6.59
CA PHE A 57 3.40 -10.08 -5.92
C PHE A 57 2.94 -11.19 -6.88
N THR A 58 2.05 -10.87 -7.82
CA THR A 58 1.38 -11.87 -8.67
C THR A 58 2.06 -12.15 -9.99
N GLY A 59 2.84 -11.19 -10.50
CA GLY A 59 3.35 -11.20 -11.88
C GLY A 59 2.25 -11.02 -12.94
N VAL A 60 1.01 -10.70 -12.54
CA VAL A 60 -0.12 -10.51 -13.46
C VAL A 60 -0.24 -9.03 -13.78
N GLU A 61 0.16 -8.67 -15.01
CA GLU A 61 0.09 -7.30 -15.49
C GLU A 61 -1.36 -6.81 -15.64
N ARG A 62 -1.59 -5.55 -15.28
CA ARG A 62 -2.83 -4.83 -15.63
C ARG A 62 -2.58 -3.33 -15.80
N GLU A 63 -3.56 -2.64 -16.36
CA GLU A 63 -3.54 -1.18 -16.37
C GLU A 63 -3.59 -0.63 -14.94
N HIS A 64 -2.76 0.37 -14.65
CA HIS A 64 -2.79 1.15 -13.41
C HIS A 64 -3.05 2.61 -13.74
N ASP A 65 -3.91 3.24 -12.95
CA ASP A 65 -4.28 4.64 -13.11
C ASP A 65 -3.20 5.56 -12.50
N ASP A 66 -2.47 5.04 -11.52
CA ASP A 66 -1.54 5.75 -10.65
C ASP A 66 -0.47 4.79 -10.07
N LEU A 67 0.45 5.37 -9.29
CA LEU A 67 1.40 4.67 -8.44
C LEU A 67 1.21 5.18 -7.01
N ASP A 68 0.73 4.29 -6.14
CA ASP A 68 0.54 4.55 -4.71
C ASP A 68 1.87 4.41 -3.96
N VAL A 69 2.52 5.53 -3.65
CA VAL A 69 3.65 5.58 -2.71
C VAL A 69 3.10 5.93 -1.34
N ALA A 70 3.53 5.28 -0.28
CA ALA A 70 3.10 5.58 1.07
C ALA A 70 4.29 6.02 1.93
N ILE A 71 4.04 6.99 2.79
CA ILE A 71 4.93 7.44 3.86
C ILE A 71 4.16 7.52 5.17
N LEU A 72 4.87 7.67 6.28
CA LEU A 72 4.23 8.06 7.53
C LEU A 72 3.73 9.51 7.45
N ARG A 73 2.54 9.77 7.97
CA ARG A 73 1.97 11.11 8.05
C ARG A 73 2.86 12.08 8.83
N ALA A 74 3.53 11.56 9.87
CA ALA A 74 4.47 12.34 10.67
C ALA A 74 5.69 12.83 9.86
N ASP A 75 6.02 12.14 8.76
CA ASP A 75 7.15 12.47 7.90
C ASP A 75 6.79 13.44 6.76
N LEU A 76 5.52 13.88 6.66
CA LEU A 76 5.09 14.85 5.65
C LEU A 76 5.98 16.12 5.61
N PRO A 77 6.39 16.74 6.73
CA PRO A 77 7.29 17.90 6.69
C PRO A 77 8.62 17.57 6.00
N ALA A 78 9.27 16.49 6.41
CA ALA A 78 10.53 16.03 5.82
C ALA A 78 10.36 15.68 4.34
N PHE A 79 9.23 15.07 3.97
CA PHE A 79 8.91 14.73 2.60
C PHE A 79 8.69 15.97 1.71
N ARG A 80 7.99 17.00 2.22
CA ARG A 80 7.82 18.28 1.51
C ARG A 80 9.17 18.92 1.20
N ASP A 81 10.10 18.89 2.14
CA ASP A 81 11.45 19.38 1.94
C ASP A 81 12.25 18.51 0.96
N HIS A 82 12.10 17.19 1.04
CA HIS A 82 12.73 16.22 0.13
C HIS A 82 12.38 16.47 -1.34
N VAL A 83 11.11 16.77 -1.64
CA VAL A 83 10.64 16.99 -3.02
C VAL A 83 10.70 18.44 -3.47
N ARG A 84 11.15 19.35 -2.60
CA ARG A 84 11.22 20.80 -2.85
C ARG A 84 12.04 21.10 -4.11
N GLY A 85 11.52 21.99 -4.94
CA GLY A 85 12.17 22.39 -6.20
C GLY A 85 12.07 21.38 -7.34
N ARG A 86 11.58 20.15 -7.08
CA ARG A 86 11.29 19.13 -8.10
C ARG A 86 9.79 18.97 -8.35
N PHE A 87 8.98 19.07 -7.29
CA PHE A 87 7.53 18.88 -7.36
C PHE A 87 6.76 19.93 -6.55
N HIS A 88 5.56 20.25 -7.03
CA HIS A 88 4.53 20.89 -6.23
C HIS A 88 3.66 19.83 -5.54
N VAL A 89 3.38 20.05 -4.26
CA VAL A 89 2.57 19.17 -3.42
C VAL A 89 1.14 19.70 -3.34
N TRP A 90 0.17 18.81 -3.57
CA TRP A 90 -1.26 19.14 -3.50
C TRP A 90 -1.96 18.22 -2.52
N ALA A 91 -2.63 18.78 -1.51
CA ALA A 91 -3.51 18.03 -0.63
C ALA A 91 -4.73 17.56 -1.42
N ALA A 92 -4.97 16.24 -1.45
CA ALA A 92 -6.11 15.63 -2.10
C ALA A 92 -7.09 15.10 -1.03
N PHE A 93 -8.24 15.77 -0.90
CA PHE A 93 -9.21 15.48 0.15
C PHE A 93 -10.62 15.86 -0.30
N ALA A 94 -11.61 15.05 0.07
CA ALA A 94 -13.02 15.34 -0.12
C ALA A 94 -13.43 15.84 -1.53
N GLY A 95 -12.81 15.34 -2.62
CA GLY A 95 -13.13 15.79 -3.98
C GLY A 95 -12.37 17.04 -4.46
N ALA A 96 -11.55 17.63 -3.59
CA ALA A 96 -10.83 18.87 -3.83
C ALA A 96 -9.31 18.64 -3.87
N LEU A 97 -8.65 19.54 -4.59
CA LEU A 97 -7.20 19.68 -4.61
C LEU A 97 -6.83 21.07 -4.10
N LYS A 98 -5.97 21.13 -3.07
CA LYS A 98 -5.44 22.39 -2.54
C LYS A 98 -3.90 22.35 -2.64
N PRO A 99 -3.26 23.36 -3.26
CA PRO A 99 -1.80 23.41 -3.24
C PRO A 99 -1.32 23.60 -1.79
N VAL A 100 -0.25 22.90 -1.43
CA VAL A 100 0.45 23.06 -0.14
C VAL A 100 1.71 23.87 -0.43
N LEU A 101 1.65 25.19 -0.19
CA LEU A 101 2.73 26.12 -0.52
C LEU A 101 3.91 25.95 0.44
N PRO A 102 5.14 26.34 0.08
CA PRO A 102 6.32 26.16 0.93
C PRO A 102 6.21 26.75 2.34
N ASP A 103 5.47 27.84 2.49
CA ASP A 103 5.28 28.55 3.76
C ASP A 103 3.97 28.14 4.48
N ASP A 104 3.18 27.24 3.89
CA ASP A 104 1.98 26.71 4.55
C ASP A 104 2.37 25.77 5.70
N PRO A 105 1.56 25.75 6.78
CA PRO A 105 1.74 24.76 7.85
C PRO A 105 1.68 23.34 7.30
N ASP A 106 2.39 22.41 7.94
CA ASP A 106 2.35 20.98 7.60
C ASP A 106 1.01 20.32 7.91
N GLU A 107 0.17 21.00 8.70
CA GLU A 107 -1.19 20.56 8.99
C GLU A 107 -2.05 20.65 7.73
N LEU A 108 -2.42 19.46 7.23
CA LEU A 108 -3.35 19.34 6.10
C LEU A 108 -4.80 19.40 6.59
N PRO A 109 -5.75 19.71 5.69
CA PRO A 109 -7.18 19.64 6.01
C PRO A 109 -7.59 18.29 6.61
N ASP A 110 -8.58 18.33 7.50
CA ASP A 110 -9.13 17.13 8.13
C ASP A 110 -9.52 16.07 7.09
N GLY A 111 -9.17 14.81 7.39
CA GLY A 111 -9.44 13.69 6.49
C GLY A 111 -8.56 13.63 5.23
N CYS A 112 -7.59 14.54 5.06
CA CYS A 112 -6.64 14.50 3.96
C CYS A 112 -5.70 13.30 4.09
N GLY A 113 -6.03 12.21 3.40
CA GLY A 113 -5.32 10.93 3.46
C GLY A 113 -4.12 10.81 2.54
N GLN A 114 -3.92 11.77 1.62
CA GLN A 114 -2.88 11.69 0.60
C GLN A 114 -2.54 13.06 0.02
N VAL A 115 -1.38 13.15 -0.62
CA VAL A 115 -0.96 14.31 -1.42
C VAL A 115 -0.55 13.88 -2.82
N TRP A 116 -0.86 14.71 -3.81
CA TRP A 116 -0.50 14.47 -5.20
C TRP A 116 0.66 15.36 -5.62
N LEU A 117 1.56 14.79 -6.43
CA LEU A 117 2.77 15.47 -6.90
C LEU A 117 2.72 15.71 -8.41
N ARG A 118 3.15 16.91 -8.82
CA ARG A 118 3.46 17.23 -10.22
C ARG A 118 4.56 18.29 -10.30
N PRO A 119 5.42 18.29 -11.33
CA PRO A 119 6.49 19.27 -11.48
C PRO A 119 5.98 20.72 -11.57
N ASP A 120 4.90 20.94 -12.31
CA ASP A 120 4.30 22.25 -12.57
C ASP A 120 2.84 22.10 -13.05
N ALA A 121 2.14 23.23 -13.25
CA ALA A 121 0.73 23.24 -13.61
C ALA A 121 0.41 22.68 -15.01
N GLY A 122 1.38 22.67 -15.94
CA GLY A 122 1.27 22.11 -17.28
C GLY A 122 1.70 20.64 -17.38
N SER A 123 2.33 20.10 -16.33
CA SER A 123 2.76 18.72 -16.26
C SER A 123 1.67 17.79 -15.70
N PRO A 124 1.63 16.51 -16.12
CA PRO A 124 0.74 15.52 -15.53
C PRO A 124 1.07 15.27 -14.06
N TRP A 125 0.11 14.73 -13.31
CA TRP A 125 0.36 14.16 -11.99
C TRP A 125 1.26 12.95 -12.11
N GLU A 126 2.18 12.77 -11.16
CA GLU A 126 3.16 11.69 -11.24
C GLU A 126 3.04 10.68 -10.10
N PHE A 127 2.75 11.15 -8.88
CA PHE A 127 2.72 10.31 -7.70
C PHE A 127 1.52 10.64 -6.82
N ASP A 128 0.80 9.61 -6.39
CA ASP A 128 -0.14 9.68 -5.27
C ASP A 128 0.59 9.20 -4.01
N VAL A 129 0.80 10.12 -3.07
CA VAL A 129 1.53 9.86 -1.83
C VAL A 129 0.55 9.71 -0.69
N LEU A 130 0.30 8.47 -0.30
CA LEU A 130 -0.55 8.09 0.82
C LEU A 130 0.11 8.45 2.15
N LEU A 131 -0.65 9.10 3.03
CA LEU A 131 -0.20 9.50 4.36
C LEU A 131 -0.72 8.51 5.40
N ASN A 132 0.10 7.50 5.70
CA ASN A 132 -0.24 6.45 6.65
C ASN A 132 -0.06 6.93 8.10
N PRO A 133 -1.00 6.67 9.02
CA PRO A 133 -0.76 6.93 10.44
C PRO A 133 0.31 5.97 11.00
N GLY A 134 0.78 6.26 12.21
CA GLY A 134 1.76 5.45 12.92
C GLY A 134 3.07 6.18 13.18
N SER A 135 4.07 5.40 13.57
CA SER A 135 5.42 5.83 13.89
C SER A 135 6.48 5.05 13.11
N ALA A 136 7.75 5.45 13.19
CA ALA A 136 8.84 4.78 12.47
C ALA A 136 8.87 3.27 12.77
N GLY A 137 8.99 2.45 11.73
CA GLY A 137 8.95 0.99 11.82
C GLY A 137 7.57 0.38 12.07
N GLU A 138 6.49 1.15 11.98
CA GLU A 138 5.13 0.72 12.26
C GLU A 138 4.19 0.98 11.08
N TRP A 139 3.37 -0.01 10.73
CA TRP A 139 2.25 0.16 9.84
C TRP A 139 0.94 0.14 10.64
N VAL A 140 0.13 1.19 10.49
CA VAL A 140 -1.21 1.28 11.08
C VAL A 140 -2.26 1.30 9.99
N ASN A 141 -3.28 0.45 10.09
CA ASN A 141 -4.44 0.53 9.19
C ASN A 141 -5.19 1.85 9.45
N ARG A 142 -5.18 2.75 8.47
CA ARG A 142 -5.82 4.08 8.55
C ARG A 142 -7.31 4.08 8.89
N ARG A 143 -8.01 2.96 8.71
CA ARG A 143 -9.46 2.82 8.99
C ARG A 143 -9.73 2.06 10.27
N GLU A 144 -8.83 1.14 10.62
CA GLU A 144 -8.93 0.29 11.79
C GLU A 144 -7.64 0.44 12.61
N PRO A 145 -7.43 1.51 13.39
CA PRO A 145 -6.15 1.77 14.06
C PRO A 145 -5.74 0.71 15.10
N GLN A 146 -6.63 -0.22 15.42
CA GLN A 146 -6.33 -1.40 16.25
C GLN A 146 -5.57 -2.49 15.47
N MET A 147 -5.58 -2.42 14.13
CA MET A 147 -4.78 -3.27 13.24
C MET A 147 -3.46 -2.58 12.95
N THR A 148 -2.49 -2.88 13.80
CA THR A 148 -1.14 -2.33 13.75
C THR A 148 -0.14 -3.47 13.66
N LEU A 149 0.88 -3.30 12.83
CA LEU A 149 1.94 -4.27 12.59
C LEU A 149 3.30 -3.58 12.59
N ALA A 150 4.37 -4.31 12.92
CA ALA A 150 5.70 -3.85 12.55
C ALA A 150 5.78 -3.71 11.02
N LEU A 151 6.44 -2.68 10.52
CA LEU A 151 6.52 -2.42 9.08
C LEU A 151 7.17 -3.60 8.32
N ASP A 152 8.16 -4.26 8.94
CA ASP A 152 8.81 -5.46 8.39
C ASP A 152 7.89 -6.69 8.32
N ASP A 153 6.80 -6.72 9.11
CA ASP A 153 5.76 -7.74 9.04
C ASP A 153 4.61 -7.33 8.11
N ALA A 154 4.47 -6.03 7.83
CA ALA A 154 3.43 -5.47 6.95
C ALA A 154 3.87 -5.38 5.49
N ALA A 155 5.16 -5.47 5.21
CA ALA A 155 5.73 -5.30 3.88
C ALA A 155 6.85 -6.30 3.60
N TRP A 156 7.16 -6.48 2.32
CA TRP A 156 8.30 -7.25 1.84
C TRP A 156 9.18 -6.37 0.96
N VAL A 157 10.46 -6.72 0.84
CA VAL A 157 11.43 -5.99 0.01
C VAL A 157 11.82 -6.87 -1.17
N ASP A 158 11.75 -6.33 -2.39
CA ASP A 158 12.14 -7.04 -3.60
C ASP A 158 13.66 -7.05 -3.82
N THR A 159 14.11 -7.67 -4.92
CA THR A 159 15.53 -7.76 -5.26
C THR A 159 16.17 -6.42 -5.64
N ASP A 160 15.35 -5.44 -6.01
CA ASP A 160 15.78 -4.09 -6.37
C ASP A 160 15.77 -3.15 -5.15
N GLY A 161 15.40 -3.65 -3.96
CA GLY A 161 15.37 -2.90 -2.71
C GLY A 161 14.08 -2.11 -2.50
N VAL A 162 13.06 -2.27 -3.34
CA VAL A 162 11.77 -1.59 -3.17
C VAL A 162 10.94 -2.33 -2.13
N ARG A 163 10.41 -1.57 -1.16
CA ARG A 163 9.49 -2.08 -0.15
C ARG A 163 8.04 -2.05 -0.67
N TRP A 164 7.34 -3.17 -0.56
CA TRP A 164 5.98 -3.37 -1.05
C TRP A 164 5.07 -3.81 0.09
N LEU A 165 3.89 -3.19 0.21
CA LEU A 165 2.91 -3.64 1.20
C LEU A 165 2.46 -5.08 0.89
N ASN A 166 2.34 -5.91 1.91
CA ASN A 166 1.95 -7.31 1.77
C ASN A 166 0.58 -7.44 1.08
N PRO A 167 0.40 -8.46 0.21
CA PRO A 167 -0.78 -8.57 -0.63
C PRO A 167 -2.07 -8.72 0.18
N GLU A 168 -2.06 -9.45 1.30
CA GLU A 168 -3.21 -9.56 2.20
C GLU A 168 -3.64 -8.22 2.78
N ILE A 169 -2.68 -7.35 3.10
CA ILE A 169 -2.98 -6.01 3.61
C ILE A 169 -3.56 -5.13 2.51
N VAL A 170 -2.99 -5.17 1.31
CA VAL A 170 -3.51 -4.42 0.16
C VAL A 170 -4.94 -4.88 -0.18
N LEU A 171 -5.22 -6.18 -0.13
CA LEU A 171 -6.55 -6.73 -0.35
C LEU A 171 -7.54 -6.26 0.72
N LEU A 172 -7.17 -6.29 2.00
CA LEU A 172 -8.00 -5.73 3.08
C LEU A 172 -8.36 -4.26 2.80
N LEU A 173 -7.40 -3.44 2.37
CA LEU A 173 -7.65 -2.03 2.04
C LEU A 173 -8.61 -1.85 0.85
N LYS A 174 -8.57 -2.77 -0.12
CA LYS A 174 -9.43 -2.80 -1.32
C LYS A 174 -10.84 -3.33 -1.05
N ALA A 175 -11.01 -4.20 -0.07
CA ALA A 175 -12.29 -4.81 0.31
C ALA A 175 -13.41 -3.78 0.58
N LYS A 176 -13.07 -2.56 1.00
CA LYS A 176 -14.04 -1.47 1.15
C LYS A 176 -14.80 -1.14 -0.15
N HIS A 177 -14.13 -1.17 -1.30
CA HIS A 177 -14.68 -0.62 -2.54
C HIS A 177 -15.24 -1.67 -3.49
N LEU A 178 -14.71 -2.90 -3.48
CA LEU A 178 -15.19 -4.03 -4.29
C LEU A 178 -15.38 -3.71 -5.79
N ARG A 179 -14.58 -2.80 -6.35
CA ARG A 179 -14.64 -2.44 -7.78
C ARG A 179 -14.23 -3.65 -8.62
N ALA A 180 -14.54 -3.62 -9.92
CA ALA A 180 -14.13 -4.68 -10.86
C ALA A 180 -12.61 -4.96 -10.79
N LYS A 181 -11.78 -3.91 -10.72
CA LYS A 181 -10.32 -4.03 -10.55
C LYS A 181 -9.91 -4.64 -9.22
N ASP A 182 -10.63 -4.33 -8.13
CA ASP A 182 -10.35 -4.89 -6.80
C ASP A 182 -10.70 -6.40 -6.74
N ARG A 183 -11.76 -6.83 -7.44
CA ARG A 183 -12.14 -8.26 -7.57
C ARG A 183 -11.16 -9.04 -8.42
N ALA A 184 -10.66 -8.43 -9.51
CA ALA A 184 -9.63 -9.02 -10.36
C ALA A 184 -8.31 -9.18 -9.58
N ASP A 185 -7.90 -8.15 -8.86
CA ASP A 185 -6.76 -8.14 -7.94
C ASP A 185 -6.85 -9.30 -6.91
N PHE A 186 -8.00 -9.45 -6.25
CA PHE A 186 -8.23 -10.57 -5.33
C PHE A 186 -8.14 -11.93 -6.03
N ALA A 187 -8.76 -12.09 -7.20
CA ALA A 187 -8.74 -13.35 -7.92
C ALA A 187 -7.33 -13.75 -8.39
N ALA A 188 -6.50 -12.79 -8.78
CA ALA A 188 -5.11 -13.02 -9.17
C ALA A 188 -4.21 -13.37 -7.98
N ALA A 189 -4.38 -12.68 -6.85
CA ALA A 189 -3.57 -12.88 -5.66
C ALA A 189 -3.93 -14.15 -4.88
N LEU A 190 -5.22 -14.49 -4.79
CA LEU A 190 -5.74 -15.61 -3.99
C LEU A 190 -4.94 -16.92 -4.14
N PRO A 191 -4.69 -17.46 -5.35
CA PRO A 191 -3.96 -18.74 -5.49
C PRO A 191 -2.51 -18.69 -5.00
N LEU A 192 -1.92 -17.50 -4.89
CA LEU A 192 -0.52 -17.30 -4.49
C LEU A 192 -0.36 -16.98 -2.99
N LEU A 193 -1.44 -16.57 -2.31
CA LEU A 193 -1.41 -16.33 -0.86
C LEU A 193 -1.13 -17.64 -0.12
N GLY A 194 -0.12 -17.63 0.76
CA GLY A 194 0.14 -18.72 1.70
C GLY A 194 -0.98 -18.89 2.74
N GLU A 195 -1.01 -20.03 3.43
CA GLU A 195 -2.03 -20.35 4.45
C GLU A 195 -2.15 -19.24 5.51
N ASP A 196 -1.00 -18.76 5.93
CA ASP A 196 -0.81 -17.70 6.90
C ASP A 196 -1.36 -16.33 6.47
N GLN A 197 -1.16 -15.96 5.19
CA GLN A 197 -1.67 -14.71 4.63
C GLN A 197 -3.20 -14.79 4.44
N ARG A 198 -3.71 -15.96 4.04
CA ARG A 198 -5.14 -16.22 3.92
C ARG A 198 -5.85 -16.17 5.27
N ALA A 199 -5.27 -16.79 6.30
CA ALA A 199 -5.78 -16.76 7.65
C ALA A 199 -5.85 -15.32 8.18
N TRP A 200 -4.75 -14.57 8.03
CA TRP A 200 -4.71 -13.16 8.44
C TRP A 200 -5.76 -12.32 7.68
N LEU A 201 -5.86 -12.46 6.36
CA LEU A 201 -6.86 -11.76 5.56
C LEU A 201 -8.29 -12.11 5.97
N GLY A 202 -8.56 -13.40 6.25
CA GLY A 202 -9.86 -13.88 6.71
C GLY A 202 -10.25 -13.25 8.05
N GLU A 203 -9.36 -13.27 9.04
CA GLU A 203 -9.58 -12.65 10.35
C GLU A 203 -9.81 -11.13 10.22
N ALA A 204 -8.96 -10.45 9.44
CA ALA A 204 -9.05 -9.01 9.26
C ALA A 204 -10.34 -8.59 8.50
N LEU A 205 -10.76 -9.37 7.50
CA LEU A 205 -12.03 -9.14 6.80
C LEU A 205 -13.23 -9.42 7.70
N ALA A 206 -13.20 -10.48 8.49
CA ALA A 206 -14.30 -10.81 9.41
C ALA A 206 -14.50 -9.70 10.44
N TRP A 207 -13.42 -9.04 10.87
CA TRP A 207 -13.46 -7.87 11.74
C TRP A 207 -13.97 -6.62 11.01
N ALA A 208 -13.28 -6.18 9.94
CA ALA A 208 -13.52 -4.89 9.32
C ALA A 208 -14.76 -4.87 8.41
N HIS A 209 -15.08 -6.01 7.82
CA HIS A 209 -16.13 -6.20 6.82
C HIS A 209 -16.90 -7.52 7.05
N PRO A 210 -17.67 -7.66 8.15
CA PRO A 210 -18.44 -8.87 8.42
C PRO A 210 -19.33 -9.26 7.22
N GLY A 211 -19.26 -10.53 6.78
CA GLY A 211 -20.02 -11.03 5.63
C GLY A 211 -19.45 -10.67 4.25
N HIS A 212 -18.21 -10.19 4.18
CA HIS A 212 -17.54 -9.89 2.92
C HIS A 212 -17.46 -11.13 2.01
N GLU A 213 -17.75 -10.95 0.71
CA GLU A 213 -17.79 -12.04 -0.28
C GLU A 213 -16.50 -12.85 -0.42
N TRP A 214 -15.35 -12.26 -0.05
CA TRP A 214 -14.06 -12.93 -0.11
C TRP A 214 -13.85 -13.95 1.01
N LEU A 215 -14.59 -13.85 2.13
CA LEU A 215 -14.47 -14.78 3.26
C LEU A 215 -14.73 -16.23 2.81
N ALA A 216 -15.84 -16.47 2.11
CA ALA A 216 -16.19 -17.79 1.57
C ALA A 216 -15.16 -18.35 0.57
N ARG A 217 -14.34 -17.48 -0.05
CA ARG A 217 -13.30 -17.88 -0.99
C ARG A 217 -11.96 -18.16 -0.31
N LEU A 218 -11.75 -17.63 0.89
CA LEU A 218 -10.53 -17.83 1.68
C LEU A 218 -10.55 -19.15 2.44
N GLU A 219 -11.73 -19.61 2.86
CA GLU A 219 -11.93 -20.85 3.62
C GLU A 219 -11.71 -22.14 2.79
N GLY A 220 -11.61 -22.04 1.46
CA GLY A 220 -11.70 -23.21 0.58
C GLY A 220 -13.09 -23.87 0.66
N GLU A 221 -13.39 -24.89 -0.14
CA GLU A 221 -14.59 -25.68 0.13
C GLU A 221 -14.49 -26.27 1.56
N PRO A 222 -15.53 -26.15 2.39
CA PRO A 222 -15.44 -26.48 3.80
C PRO A 222 -15.22 -27.99 4.00
N ASP A 223 -14.07 -28.39 4.58
CA ASP A 223 -14.01 -29.67 5.31
C ASP A 223 -14.80 -29.47 6.61
N ALA A 224 -15.75 -30.36 6.86
CA ALA A 224 -16.85 -30.23 7.83
C ALA A 224 -16.42 -30.38 9.30
N ARG A 225 -15.29 -29.79 9.70
CA ARG A 225 -14.76 -29.86 11.06
C ARG A 225 -14.08 -28.55 11.41
N HIS A 226 -14.84 -27.57 11.91
CA HIS A 226 -14.50 -26.71 13.06
C HIS A 226 -15.48 -25.54 13.17
N THR A 227 -16.56 -25.74 13.93
CA THR A 227 -17.39 -24.67 14.48
C THR A 227 -16.90 -24.33 15.88
N GLY A 228 -16.49 -23.08 16.10
CA GLY A 228 -16.31 -22.51 17.43
C GLY A 228 -15.22 -21.45 17.51
N LEU A 229 -15.58 -20.17 17.39
CA LEU A 229 -14.74 -19.06 17.81
C LEU A 229 -15.59 -18.04 18.59
N GLU A 230 -15.56 -18.15 19.92
CA GLU A 230 -15.97 -17.08 20.83
C GLU A 230 -14.71 -16.58 21.57
N GLY A 231 -14.47 -15.26 21.48
CA GLY A 231 -13.52 -14.50 22.31
C GLY A 231 -12.07 -14.43 21.83
N LEU A 232 -11.71 -13.42 21.02
CA LEU A 232 -10.32 -13.14 20.65
C LEU A 232 -10.00 -11.62 20.65
N PRO A 233 -8.91 -11.22 21.34
CA PRO A 233 -8.08 -10.08 20.95
C PRO A 233 -6.59 -10.48 20.84
N PRO A 234 -5.69 -9.59 20.35
CA PRO A 234 -5.63 -8.92 19.04
C PRO A 234 -4.75 -9.72 18.04
N ILE A 235 -4.68 -9.24 16.80
CA ILE A 235 -3.69 -9.67 15.81
C ILE A 235 -2.29 -9.29 16.32
N ASP A 236 -1.73 -10.15 17.17
CA ASP A 236 -0.30 -10.22 17.43
C ASP A 236 0.12 -11.66 17.18
N ARG A 237 0.89 -11.86 16.12
CA ARG A 237 1.67 -13.09 15.97
C ARG A 237 3.10 -12.72 15.64
N ALA A 238 3.80 -12.23 16.67
CA ALA A 238 5.22 -12.40 16.80
C ALA A 238 5.67 -13.79 16.29
N ARG A 239 6.63 -13.75 15.35
CA ARG A 239 7.41 -14.84 14.75
C ARG A 239 6.81 -15.53 13.53
N ARG A 240 7.13 -15.01 12.34
CA ARG A 240 7.41 -15.87 11.18
C ARG A 240 8.90 -16.18 11.12
N HIS A 241 9.23 -17.46 11.19
CA HIS A 241 10.60 -17.95 11.09
C HIS A 241 11.17 -17.72 9.70
N SER A 242 12.34 -17.10 9.69
CA SER A 242 13.34 -17.09 8.63
C SER A 242 13.36 -18.38 7.80
N HIS A 243 12.72 -18.38 6.63
CA HIS A 243 13.00 -19.34 5.57
C HIS A 243 13.79 -18.67 4.46
N ARG A 244 15.04 -18.32 4.78
CA ARG A 244 16.11 -18.29 3.77
C ARG A 244 17.48 -18.43 4.43
N ARG A 245 17.85 -19.66 4.77
CA ARG A 245 19.25 -20.09 4.72
C ARG A 245 19.35 -21.42 3.99
N SER A 246 20.29 -21.43 3.03
CA SER A 246 21.11 -22.57 2.58
C SER A 246 20.86 -23.06 1.15
N ARG A 247 21.45 -22.36 0.18
CA ARG A 247 22.19 -22.88 -0.98
C ARG A 247 23.18 -21.76 -1.38
N GLU A 248 24.49 -21.91 -1.48
CA GLU A 248 25.42 -23.04 -1.42
C GLU A 248 26.75 -22.49 -0.90
N ASN A 249 27.35 -23.22 0.04
CA ASN A 249 28.78 -23.10 0.34
C ASN A 249 29.47 -24.15 -0.53
N SER A 250 29.92 -23.77 -1.71
CA SER A 250 30.80 -24.58 -2.56
C SER A 250 31.46 -23.71 -3.63
N ASP A 251 32.52 -23.00 -3.26
CA ASP A 251 33.78 -23.19 -3.97
C ASP A 251 34.97 -22.58 -3.20
N ARG A 252 35.76 -23.50 -2.64
CA ARG A 252 37.23 -23.54 -2.64
C ARG A 252 37.99 -22.39 -1.98
N GLY A 253 38.28 -22.63 -0.70
CA GLY A 253 39.65 -22.42 -0.22
C GLY A 253 40.62 -23.29 -1.02
N GLY A 254 41.71 -22.66 -1.46
CA GLY A 254 42.82 -23.28 -2.18
C GLY A 254 44.00 -22.33 -2.13
N ASP A 255 44.51 -22.08 -0.93
CA ASP A 255 45.78 -21.40 -0.72
C ASP A 255 46.88 -22.48 -0.71
N GLY A 256 47.80 -22.38 -1.65
CA GLY A 256 48.85 -23.36 -1.91
C GLY A 256 50.07 -22.66 -2.50
N HIS A 257 50.95 -22.22 -1.61
CA HIS A 257 52.31 -21.74 -1.89
C HIS A 257 53.12 -22.78 -2.69
N GLN A 258 53.76 -22.37 -3.79
CA GLN A 258 55.12 -22.81 -4.16
C GLN A 258 55.74 -21.94 -5.26
N THR A 259 56.99 -21.55 -4.99
CA THR A 259 58.05 -20.86 -5.79
C THR A 259 57.85 -19.40 -6.18
#